data_AF-A0A367M2M2-F1
#
_entry.id   AF-A0A367M2M2-F1
#
_cell.length_a   1.000
_cell.length_b   1.000
_cell.length_c   1.000
_cell.angle_alpha   90.00
_cell.angle_beta   90.00
_cell.angle_gamma   90.00
#
_symmetry.space_group_name_H-M   'P 1'
#
loop_
_entity.id
_entity.type
_entity.pdbx_description
1 polymer ?
#
loop_
_entity_poly.entity_id
_entity_poly.type
_entity_poly.pdbx_seq_one_letter_code
_entity_poly.pdbx_strand_id
1 'polypeptide(L)'
;DGPQIFPHDPGTLPNREGDLAAGMDEYVRMAERGIKPWDRIATLPDGLRGLEETRRIDLEEWMRRLRLDAVLFPTVADVGPADADVNPASADIAWSNGVWVANGNLAIRHLGVPTVTVPMGVMADIGMPVGLTFAGRAYDDSALLRFAAAFESTGSRRIVPPRTPPLASK
;
A
#
# COMPACT_ATOMS: atom_id res chain seq x y z
N ASP A 1 -27.03 12.12 -8.13
CA ASP A 1 -27.50 10.80 -7.69
C ASP A 1 -26.28 9.96 -7.34
N GLY A 2 -26.09 9.59 -6.06
CA GLY A 2 -24.85 8.98 -5.56
C GLY A 2 -24.45 7.67 -6.24
N PRO A 3 -25.39 6.73 -6.45
CA PRO A 3 -25.15 5.48 -7.18
C PRO A 3 -24.69 5.65 -8.63
N GLN A 4 -24.84 6.84 -9.22
CA GLN A 4 -24.31 7.13 -10.56
C GLN A 4 -22.84 7.58 -10.56
N ILE A 5 -22.23 7.72 -9.38
CA ILE A 5 -20.83 8.14 -9.21
C ILE A 5 -20.01 6.88 -8.90
N PHE A 6 -19.17 6.46 -9.87
CA PHE A 6 -18.46 5.18 -9.87
C PHE A 6 -19.39 3.95 -9.84
N PRO A 7 -20.32 3.81 -10.80
CA PRO A 7 -21.14 2.61 -10.89
C PRO A 7 -20.25 1.39 -11.17
N HIS A 8 -20.62 0.26 -10.60
CA HIS A 8 -20.00 -1.02 -10.95
C HIS A 8 -20.39 -1.44 -12.37
N ASP A 9 -19.43 -2.00 -13.09
CA ASP A 9 -19.71 -2.61 -14.38
C ASP A 9 -20.63 -3.85 -14.19
N PRO A 10 -21.48 -4.17 -15.18
CA PRO A 10 -22.33 -5.35 -15.09
C PRO A 10 -21.51 -6.62 -14.87
N GLY A 11 -21.86 -7.39 -13.83
CA GLY A 11 -21.19 -8.64 -13.49
C GLY A 11 -20.05 -8.49 -12.49
N THR A 12 -19.70 -7.27 -12.07
CA THR A 12 -18.75 -7.06 -10.97
C THR A 12 -19.24 -7.77 -9.70
N LEU A 13 -18.35 -8.57 -9.11
CA LEU A 13 -18.56 -9.25 -7.84
C LEU A 13 -18.63 -8.25 -6.69
N PRO A 14 -19.39 -8.55 -5.63
CA PRO A 14 -19.45 -7.69 -4.45
C PRO A 14 -18.10 -7.63 -3.72
N ASN A 15 -17.86 -6.52 -3.02
CA ASN A 15 -16.69 -6.37 -2.16
C ASN A 15 -16.69 -7.41 -1.03
N ARG A 16 -15.54 -8.04 -0.76
CA ARG A 16 -15.43 -9.08 0.27
C ARG A 16 -15.57 -8.55 1.70
N GLU A 17 -15.03 -7.36 1.95
CA GLU A 17 -15.10 -6.67 3.25
C GLU A 17 -16.34 -5.75 3.38
N GLY A 18 -17.30 -5.90 2.47
CA GLY A 18 -18.47 -5.03 2.36
C GLY A 18 -18.18 -3.70 1.67
N ASP A 19 -19.22 -2.90 1.52
CA ASP A 19 -19.11 -1.58 0.89
C ASP A 19 -18.53 -0.53 1.84
N LEU A 20 -18.06 0.58 1.27
CA LEU A 20 -17.60 1.72 2.04
C LEU A 20 -18.66 2.14 3.06
N ALA A 21 -18.20 2.53 4.25
CA ALA A 21 -19.07 2.99 5.34
C ALA A 21 -19.97 4.19 4.96
N ALA A 22 -19.64 4.90 3.88
CA ALA A 22 -20.46 5.96 3.30
C ALA A 22 -20.34 5.95 1.77
N GLY A 23 -21.48 5.98 1.09
CA GLY A 23 -21.56 6.21 -0.35
C GLY A 23 -21.27 7.66 -0.73
N MET A 24 -21.02 7.91 -2.01
CA MET A 24 -20.65 9.25 -2.52
C MET A 24 -21.72 10.33 -2.25
N ASP A 25 -22.99 9.96 -2.26
CA ASP A 25 -24.09 10.85 -1.85
C ASP A 25 -24.03 11.23 -0.37
N GLU A 26 -23.60 10.32 0.50
CA GLU A 26 -23.48 10.62 1.92
C GLU A 26 -22.35 11.62 2.19
N TYR A 27 -21.23 11.55 1.47
CA TYR A 27 -20.19 12.58 1.56
C TYR A 27 -20.72 13.98 1.20
N VAL A 28 -21.57 14.10 0.18
CA VAL A 28 -22.21 15.37 -0.18
C VAL A 28 -23.13 15.85 0.94
N ARG A 29 -23.99 14.97 1.47
CA ARG A 29 -24.88 15.30 2.59
C ARG A 29 -24.11 15.68 3.85
N MET A 30 -22.97 15.05 4.13
CA MET A 30 -22.08 15.42 5.23
C MET A 30 -21.53 16.84 5.05
N ALA A 31 -21.14 17.21 3.82
CA ALA A 31 -20.66 18.55 3.51
C ALA A 31 -21.76 19.60 3.68
N GLU A 32 -22.98 19.32 3.20
CA GLU A 32 -24.15 20.22 3.34
C GLU A 32 -24.55 20.45 4.81
N ARG A 33 -24.47 19.41 5.66
CA ARG A 33 -24.70 19.53 7.10
C ARG A 33 -23.61 20.31 7.84
N GLY A 34 -22.48 20.55 7.18
CA GLY A 34 -21.28 21.13 7.76
C GLY A 34 -20.40 20.09 8.45
N ILE A 35 -19.13 20.06 8.06
CA ILE A 35 -18.13 19.17 8.65
C ILE A 35 -17.47 19.90 9.81
N LYS A 36 -17.35 19.22 10.95
CA LYS A 36 -16.65 19.76 12.12
C LYS A 36 -15.18 20.02 11.74
N PRO A 37 -14.67 21.26 11.86
CA PRO A 37 -13.27 21.56 11.63
C PRO A 37 -12.36 20.65 12.48
N TRP A 38 -11.24 20.20 11.90
CA TRP A 38 -10.37 19.21 12.53
C TRP A 38 -9.87 19.67 13.91
N ASP A 39 -9.55 20.96 14.04
CA ASP A 39 -9.08 21.61 15.26
C ASP A 39 -10.14 21.68 16.38
N ARG A 40 -11.40 21.38 16.06
CA ARG A 40 -12.51 21.31 17.03
C ARG A 40 -12.81 19.89 17.49
N ILE A 41 -12.18 18.87 16.91
CA ILE A 41 -12.38 17.47 17.31
C ILE A 41 -11.59 17.22 18.61
N ALA A 42 -12.31 17.14 19.74
CA ALA A 42 -11.71 17.11 21.07
C ALA A 42 -10.72 15.95 21.28
N THR A 43 -10.98 14.78 20.68
CA THR A 43 -10.14 13.58 20.78
C THR A 43 -8.99 13.55 19.77
N LEU A 44 -8.96 14.45 18.79
CA LEU A 44 -7.97 14.41 17.72
C LEU A 44 -6.53 14.59 18.23
N PRO A 45 -6.23 15.55 19.14
CA PRO A 45 -4.87 15.69 19.68
C PRO A 45 -4.36 14.41 20.36
N ASP A 46 -5.22 13.71 21.11
CA ASP A 46 -4.87 12.45 21.77
C ASP A 46 -4.72 11.31 20.76
N GLY A 47 -5.59 11.25 19.75
CA GLY A 47 -5.48 10.30 18.66
C GLY A 47 -4.14 10.42 17.92
N LEU A 48 -3.76 11.65 17.53
CA LEU A 48 -2.49 11.90 16.85
C LEU A 48 -1.28 11.52 17.73
N ARG A 49 -1.28 11.88 19.02
CA ARG A 49 -0.23 11.44 19.96
C ARG A 49 -0.17 9.92 20.11
N GLY A 50 -1.33 9.26 20.13
CA GLY A 50 -1.43 7.81 20.21
C GLY A 50 -0.83 7.10 19.00
N LEU A 51 -0.99 7.64 17.79
CA LEU A 51 -0.35 7.09 16.57
C LEU A 51 1.17 7.17 16.67
N GLU A 52 1.71 8.31 17.08
CA GLU A 52 3.15 8.49 17.26
C GLU A 52 3.71 7.57 18.35
N GLU A 53 3.01 7.43 19.48
CA GLU A 53 3.43 6.56 20.58
C GLU A 53 3.40 5.07 20.18
N THR A 54 2.42 4.67 19.37
CA THR A 54 2.36 3.31 18.82
C THR A 54 3.58 3.02 17.94
N ARG A 55 3.94 3.93 17.02
CA ARG A 55 5.17 3.79 16.22
C ARG A 55 6.41 3.72 17.10
N ARG A 56 6.51 4.59 18.10
CA ARG A 56 7.66 4.67 19.00
C ARG A 56 7.92 3.35 19.72
N ILE A 57 6.87 2.74 20.28
CA ILE A 57 6.98 1.48 21.04
C ILE A 57 7.23 0.29 20.11
N ASP A 58 6.38 0.12 19.10
CA ASP A 58 6.34 -1.13 18.32
C ASP A 58 7.37 -1.19 17.21
N LEU A 59 7.87 -0.04 16.74
CA LEU A 59 8.90 0.03 15.71
C LEU A 59 10.24 0.55 16.25
N GLU A 60 10.28 1.79 16.76
CA GLU A 60 11.56 2.47 17.02
C GLU A 60 12.33 1.86 18.20
N GLU A 61 11.67 1.65 19.34
CA GLU A 61 12.26 0.98 20.51
C GLU A 61 12.58 -0.49 20.22
N TRP A 62 11.70 -1.17 19.47
CA TRP A 62 11.95 -2.54 19.05
C TRP A 62 13.19 -2.64 18.15
N MET A 63 13.31 -1.82 17.10
CA MET A 63 14.49 -1.78 16.23
C MET A 63 15.75 -1.39 17.00
N ARG A 64 15.65 -0.45 17.95
CA ARG A 64 16.79 -0.07 18.82
C ARG A 64 17.26 -1.25 19.66
N ARG A 65 16.36 -1.98 20.33
CA ARG A 65 16.70 -3.15 21.15
C ARG A 65 17.33 -4.27 20.32
N LEU A 66 16.83 -4.50 19.11
CA LEU A 66 17.37 -5.50 18.19
C LEU A 66 18.60 -5.03 17.42
N ARG A 67 18.97 -3.74 17.52
CA ARG A 67 20.05 -3.10 16.75
C ARG A 67 19.87 -3.28 15.24
N LEU A 68 18.63 -3.07 14.76
CA LEU A 68 18.30 -3.10 13.34
C LEU A 68 18.49 -1.72 12.72
N ASP A 69 19.15 -1.68 11.56
CA ASP A 69 19.25 -0.46 10.75
C ASP A 69 18.00 -0.24 9.89
N ALA A 70 17.39 -1.32 9.40
CA ALA A 70 16.14 -1.30 8.64
C ALA A 70 15.38 -2.63 8.80
N VAL A 71 14.10 -2.64 8.44
CA VAL A 71 13.28 -3.84 8.23
C VAL A 71 13.06 -4.00 6.73
N LEU A 72 13.09 -5.23 6.22
CA LEU A 72 12.89 -5.52 4.81
C LEU A 72 11.94 -6.70 4.59
N PHE A 73 11.09 -6.60 3.57
CA PHE A 73 10.13 -7.63 3.19
C PHE A 73 9.71 -7.47 1.72
N PRO A 74 9.30 -8.56 1.04
CA PRO A 74 8.65 -8.47 -0.26
C PRO A 74 7.45 -7.50 -0.20
N THR A 75 7.32 -6.61 -1.17
CA THR A 75 6.30 -5.56 -1.13
C THR A 75 4.88 -6.12 -1.14
N VAL A 76 4.65 -7.20 -1.88
CA VAL A 76 3.37 -7.92 -1.97
C VAL A 76 3.65 -9.43 -1.83
N ALA A 77 2.65 -10.19 -1.42
CA ALA A 77 2.73 -11.65 -1.30
C ALA A 77 2.48 -12.37 -2.64
N ASP A 78 1.59 -11.82 -3.48
CA ASP A 78 1.24 -12.31 -4.82
C ASP A 78 0.63 -11.17 -5.65
N VAL A 79 0.20 -11.45 -6.88
CA VAL A 79 -0.51 -10.54 -7.78
C VAL A 79 -1.86 -11.13 -8.20
N GLY A 80 -2.94 -10.38 -7.96
CA GLY A 80 -4.28 -10.81 -8.34
C GLY A 80 -4.45 -10.95 -9.87
N PRO A 81 -5.15 -11.99 -10.35
CA PRO A 81 -5.49 -12.10 -11.77
C PRO A 81 -6.31 -10.90 -12.27
N ALA A 82 -6.18 -10.57 -13.55
CA ALA A 82 -6.81 -9.38 -14.14
C ALA A 82 -8.34 -9.46 -14.27
N ASP A 83 -8.93 -10.65 -14.11
CA ASP A 83 -10.38 -10.92 -14.18
C ASP A 83 -11.03 -11.07 -12.79
N ALA A 84 -10.32 -10.67 -11.72
CA ALA A 84 -10.77 -10.80 -10.34
C ALA A 84 -12.05 -10.02 -9.98
N ASP A 85 -12.44 -9.06 -10.82
CA ASP A 85 -13.68 -8.31 -10.67
C ASP A 85 -14.92 -9.14 -11.06
N VAL A 86 -14.78 -10.16 -11.91
CA VAL A 86 -15.92 -10.97 -12.41
C VAL A 86 -15.78 -12.47 -12.16
N ASN A 87 -14.56 -12.96 -11.89
CA ASN A 87 -14.27 -14.38 -11.68
C ASN A 87 -14.10 -14.68 -10.18
N PRO A 88 -14.99 -15.47 -9.55
CA PRO A 88 -14.94 -15.74 -8.11
C PRO A 88 -13.62 -16.34 -7.61
N ALA A 89 -12.99 -17.24 -8.38
CA ALA A 89 -11.74 -17.87 -7.98
C ALA A 89 -10.57 -16.86 -8.03
N SER A 90 -10.55 -16.00 -9.05
CA SER A 90 -9.58 -14.91 -9.14
C SER A 90 -9.79 -13.86 -8.04
N ALA A 91 -11.05 -13.58 -7.71
CA ALA A 91 -11.41 -12.68 -6.62
C ALA A 91 -10.93 -13.20 -5.27
N ASP A 92 -11.07 -14.49 -4.99
CA ASP A 92 -10.58 -15.10 -3.76
C ASP A 92 -9.07 -14.90 -3.55
N ILE A 93 -8.29 -14.99 -4.63
CA ILE A 93 -6.84 -14.71 -4.62
C ILE A 93 -6.59 -13.22 -4.41
N ALA A 94 -7.20 -12.37 -5.24
CA ALA A 94 -6.98 -10.93 -5.24
C ALA A 94 -7.36 -10.26 -3.91
N TRP A 95 -8.36 -10.81 -3.19
CA TRP A 95 -8.81 -10.34 -1.89
C TRP A 95 -8.09 -10.98 -0.69
N SER A 96 -7.09 -11.83 -0.92
CA SER A 96 -6.32 -12.44 0.16
C SER A 96 -5.32 -11.45 0.79
N ASN A 97 -5.02 -11.64 2.07
CA ASN A 97 -4.12 -10.75 2.82
C ASN A 97 -2.69 -10.79 2.22
N GLY A 98 -2.09 -9.61 2.04
CA GLY A 98 -0.80 -9.45 1.34
C GLY A 98 -0.90 -9.35 -0.19
N VAL A 99 -2.09 -9.58 -0.76
CA VAL A 99 -2.38 -9.42 -2.21
C VAL A 99 -3.30 -8.23 -2.45
N TRP A 100 -4.43 -8.17 -1.72
CA TRP A 100 -5.42 -7.08 -1.87
C TRP A 100 -4.85 -5.70 -1.52
N VAL A 101 -3.88 -5.71 -0.60
CA VAL A 101 -3.09 -4.59 -0.12
C VAL A 101 -1.69 -5.14 0.10
N ALA A 102 -0.69 -4.31 -0.16
CA ALA A 102 0.71 -4.63 0.07
C ALA A 102 0.98 -5.08 1.52
N ASN A 103 2.05 -5.86 1.70
CA ASN A 103 2.47 -6.36 3.00
C ASN A 103 2.63 -5.20 4.01
N GLY A 104 1.94 -5.31 5.14
CA GLY A 104 1.87 -4.27 6.18
C GLY A 104 0.49 -3.64 6.37
N ASN A 105 -0.45 -3.87 5.43
CA ASN A 105 -1.82 -3.34 5.49
C ASN A 105 -1.82 -1.82 5.82
N LEU A 106 -2.70 -1.39 6.72
CA LEU A 106 -2.85 0.03 7.08
C LEU A 106 -1.73 0.53 8.01
N ALA A 107 -1.12 -0.35 8.81
CA ALA A 107 -0.25 0.03 9.92
C ALA A 107 0.92 0.92 9.48
N ILE A 108 1.54 0.60 8.34
CA ILE A 108 2.69 1.34 7.81
C ILE A 108 2.35 2.83 7.59
N ARG A 109 1.22 3.12 6.96
CA ARG A 109 0.80 4.50 6.65
C ARG A 109 0.12 5.16 7.84
N HIS A 110 -0.68 4.42 8.58
CA HIS A 110 -1.38 4.92 9.76
C HIS A 110 -0.41 5.44 10.83
N LEU A 111 0.77 4.81 10.93
CA LEU A 111 1.79 5.16 11.92
C LEU A 111 2.91 6.04 11.35
N GLY A 112 2.84 6.50 10.10
CA GLY A 112 3.87 7.39 9.54
C GLY A 112 5.24 6.74 9.35
N VAL A 113 5.30 5.45 9.03
CA VAL A 113 6.57 4.72 8.83
C VAL A 113 7.14 5.05 7.44
N PRO A 114 8.40 5.53 7.31
CA PRO A 114 9.02 5.76 6.01
C PRO A 114 9.41 4.45 5.33
N THR A 115 9.26 4.40 4.01
CA THR A 115 9.55 3.20 3.20
C THR A 115 10.15 3.53 1.85
N VAL A 116 11.11 2.74 1.37
CA VAL A 116 11.67 2.79 0.01
C VAL A 116 11.53 1.41 -0.64
N THR A 117 10.99 1.34 -1.86
CA THR A 117 10.81 0.07 -2.60
C THR A 117 11.67 0.06 -3.85
N VAL A 118 12.37 -1.04 -4.09
CA VAL A 118 13.21 -1.29 -5.26
C VAL A 118 12.87 -2.64 -5.90
N PRO A 119 13.19 -2.88 -7.20
CA PRO A 119 12.90 -4.16 -7.84
C PRO A 119 13.66 -5.32 -7.17
N MET A 120 12.92 -6.35 -6.74
CA MET A 120 13.49 -7.59 -6.19
C MET A 120 13.72 -8.64 -7.28
N GLY A 121 12.96 -8.58 -8.37
CA GLY A 121 13.11 -9.44 -9.54
C GLY A 121 11.79 -9.60 -10.30
N VAL A 122 11.76 -10.62 -11.15
CA VAL A 122 10.60 -11.04 -11.94
C VAL A 122 10.30 -12.48 -11.60
N MET A 123 9.03 -12.78 -11.28
CA MET A 123 8.57 -14.15 -11.01
C MET A 123 8.74 -15.00 -12.27
N ALA A 124 9.44 -16.12 -12.16
CA ALA A 124 9.89 -16.91 -13.32
C ALA A 124 8.74 -17.65 -14.04
N ASP A 125 7.65 -17.92 -13.32
CA ASP A 125 6.46 -18.64 -13.77
C ASP A 125 5.47 -17.74 -14.53
N ILE A 126 5.23 -16.51 -14.06
CA ILE A 126 4.20 -15.61 -14.63
C ILE A 126 4.76 -14.31 -15.22
N GLY A 127 6.06 -14.05 -15.08
CA GLY A 127 6.71 -12.88 -15.66
C GLY A 127 6.35 -11.54 -15.01
N MET A 128 5.71 -11.54 -13.84
CA MET A 128 5.32 -10.34 -13.10
C MET A 128 6.47 -9.84 -12.20
N PRO A 129 6.78 -8.53 -12.18
CA PRO A 129 7.76 -7.98 -11.27
C PRO A 129 7.29 -7.99 -9.80
N VAL A 130 8.23 -8.14 -8.87
CA VAL A 130 7.99 -7.95 -7.43
C VAL A 130 9.04 -7.03 -6.81
N GLY A 131 8.62 -6.21 -5.86
CA GLY A 131 9.48 -5.27 -5.13
C GLY A 131 10.01 -5.82 -3.80
N LEU A 132 11.11 -5.23 -3.34
CA LEU A 132 11.62 -5.34 -1.97
C LEU A 132 11.42 -3.99 -1.31
N THR A 133 10.69 -3.96 -0.19
CA THR A 133 10.46 -2.74 0.59
C THR A 133 11.42 -2.69 1.76
N PHE A 134 12.13 -1.58 1.91
CA PHE A 134 12.88 -1.18 3.09
C PHE A 134 12.01 -0.24 3.92
N ALA A 135 11.86 -0.51 5.21
CA ALA A 135 11.15 0.31 6.18
C ALA A 135 12.06 0.65 7.37
N GLY A 136 11.86 1.80 8.00
CA GLY A 136 12.73 2.24 9.09
C GLY A 136 12.05 3.18 10.08
N ARG A 137 12.87 3.72 10.99
CA ARG A 137 12.44 4.70 12.00
C ARG A 137 11.95 5.97 11.31
N ALA A 138 11.04 6.71 11.95
CA ALA A 138 10.63 8.00 11.42
C ALA A 138 11.83 8.93 11.22
N TYR A 139 11.82 9.68 10.11
CA TYR A 139 12.87 10.62 9.71
C TYR A 139 14.22 10.01 9.34
N ASP A 140 14.33 8.68 9.23
CA ASP A 140 15.54 7.98 8.79
C ASP A 140 15.58 7.77 7.26
N ASP A 141 14.80 8.56 6.52
CA ASP A 141 14.56 8.47 5.08
C ASP A 141 15.86 8.45 4.26
N SER A 142 16.85 9.26 4.66
CA SER A 142 18.15 9.31 3.97
C SER A 142 18.94 8.00 4.06
N ALA A 143 18.86 7.30 5.20
CA ALA A 143 19.51 6.00 5.36
C ALA A 143 18.77 4.95 4.51
N LEU A 144 17.44 4.95 4.52
CA LEU A 144 16.63 4.04 3.70
C LEU A 144 16.90 4.22 2.20
N LEU A 145 16.99 5.46 1.71
CA LEU A 145 17.37 5.77 0.33
C LEU A 145 18.77 5.21 0.00
N ARG A 146 19.73 5.34 0.92
CA ARG A 146 21.08 4.79 0.75
C ARG A 146 21.09 3.27 0.69
N PHE A 147 20.35 2.59 1.57
CA PHE A 147 20.25 1.13 1.56
C PHE A 147 19.60 0.61 0.28
N ALA A 148 18.51 1.24 -0.17
CA ALA A 148 17.85 0.90 -1.42
C ALA A 148 18.78 1.05 -2.63
N ALA A 149 19.49 2.18 -2.73
CA ALA A 149 20.47 2.41 -3.81
C ALA A 149 21.63 1.40 -3.76
N ALA A 150 22.14 1.09 -2.55
CA ALA A 150 23.17 0.08 -2.38
C ALA A 150 22.68 -1.31 -2.83
N PHE A 151 21.47 -1.71 -2.44
CA PHE A 151 20.87 -2.97 -2.88
C PHE A 151 20.70 -3.01 -4.41
N GLU A 152 20.18 -1.94 -5.01
CA GLU A 152 20.03 -1.84 -6.46
C GLU A 152 21.37 -1.99 -7.18
N SER A 153 22.45 -1.38 -6.64
CA SER A 153 23.79 -1.46 -7.24
C SER A 153 24.38 -2.88 -7.30
N THR A 154 23.84 -3.83 -6.54
CA THR A 154 24.30 -5.24 -6.56
C THR A 154 23.88 -6.00 -7.82
N GLY A 155 22.95 -5.49 -8.63
CA GLY A 155 22.54 -6.16 -9.86
C GLY A 155 21.36 -5.51 -10.59
N SER A 156 21.22 -5.83 -11.87
CA SER A 156 20.15 -5.30 -12.73
C SER A 156 18.92 -6.20 -12.70
N ARG A 157 17.95 -5.88 -11.84
CA ARG A 157 16.73 -6.71 -11.61
C ARG A 157 15.51 -6.25 -12.40
N ARG A 158 15.55 -5.03 -12.94
CA ARG A 158 14.47 -4.45 -13.75
C ARG A 158 14.64 -4.86 -15.22
N ILE A 159 13.53 -5.16 -15.89
CA ILE A 159 13.46 -5.39 -17.33
C ILE A 159 12.48 -4.42 -17.99
N VAL A 160 12.65 -4.17 -19.29
CA VAL A 160 11.64 -3.46 -20.10
C VAL A 160 10.41 -4.37 -20.22
N PRO A 161 9.18 -3.87 -19.96
CA PRO A 161 7.98 -4.68 -20.12
C PRO A 161 7.82 -5.17 -21.58
N PRO A 162 7.59 -6.47 -21.82
CA PRO A 162 7.61 -7.05 -23.16
C PRO A 162 6.46 -6.57 -24.07
N ARG A 163 5.37 -6.06 -23.48
CA ARG A 163 4.22 -5.51 -24.24
C ARG A 163 4.47 -4.11 -24.80
N THR A 164 5.55 -3.45 -24.39
CA THR A 164 5.87 -2.07 -24.77
C THR A 164 7.36 -1.93 -25.13
N PRO A 165 7.84 -2.62 -26.17
CA PRO A 165 9.22 -2.45 -26.65
C PRO A 165 9.43 -1.04 -27.24
N PRO A 166 10.69 -0.60 -27.43
CA PRO A 166 10.98 0.59 -28.22
C PRO A 166 10.32 0.52 -29.60
N LEU A 167 9.80 1.65 -30.09
CA LEU A 167 9.28 1.74 -31.44
C LEU A 167 10.41 1.49 -32.45
N ALA A 168 10.10 0.80 -33.55
CA ALA A 168 11.05 0.65 -34.65
C ALA A 168 11.44 2.04 -35.19
N SER A 169 12.74 2.24 -35.46
CA SER A 169 13.19 3.40 -36.21
C SER A 169 12.58 3.38 -37.61
N LYS A 170 12.18 4.54 -38.12
CA LYS A 170 11.77 4.70 -39.52
C LYS A 170 12.91 4.39 -40.48
#